data_AF-A0A645I1G0-F1
#
_entry.id   AF-A0A645I1G0-F1
#
_cell.length_a   1.000
_cell.length_b   1.000
_cell.length_c   1.000
_cell.angle_alpha   90.00
_cell.angle_beta   90.00
_cell.angle_gamma   90.00
#
_symmetry.space_group_name_H-M   'P 1'
#
loop_
_entity.id
_entity.type
_entity.pdbx_description
1 polymer ?
#
loop_
_entity_poly.entity_id
_entity_poly.type
_entity_poly.pdbx_seq_one_letter_code
_entity_poly.pdbx_strand_id
1 'polypeptide(L)' 'MESLVTIRRKALAELKEAAYALGCNAVIGVDFDYLTLDPETVNATGGTLYLPYVFGVTANGNAVIIEKNGI' A
#
# COMPACT_ATOMS: atom_id res chain seq x y z
N MET A 1 5.70 2.71 17.12
CA MET A 1 4.39 3.01 16.50
C MET A 1 4.49 4.04 15.36
N GLU A 2 5.54 4.90 15.32
CA GLU A 2 5.80 5.82 14.21
C GLU A 2 6.03 5.13 12.85
N SER A 3 6.63 3.94 12.82
CA SER A 3 6.94 3.24 11.56
C SER A 3 5.68 2.87 10.75
N LEU A 4 4.63 2.37 11.41
CA LEU A 4 3.36 2.03 10.77
C LEU A 4 2.65 3.28 10.19
N VAL A 5 2.69 4.39 10.92
CA VAL A 5 2.13 5.66 10.44
C VAL A 5 2.87 6.13 9.19
N THR A 6 4.20 6.00 9.19
CA THR A 6 5.04 6.36 8.04
C THR A 6 4.75 5.48 6.81
N ILE A 7 4.72 4.16 6.97
CA ILE A 7 4.47 3.24 5.83
C ILE A 7 3.05 3.45 5.29
N ARG A 8 2.05 3.64 6.15
CA ARG A 8 0.68 3.95 5.74
C ARG A 8 0.60 5.26 4.95
N ARG A 9 1.30 6.32 5.39
CA ARG A 9 1.36 7.59 4.65
C ARG A 9 2.02 7.43 3.29
N LYS A 10 3.05 6.58 3.20
CA LYS A 10 3.71 6.25 1.93
C LYS A 10 2.75 5.53 0.97
N ALA A 11 2.06 4.50 1.45
CA ALA A 11 1.06 3.77 0.64
C ALA A 11 -0.06 4.69 0.13
N LEU A 12 -0.56 5.60 0.99
CA LEU A 12 -1.57 6.58 0.58
C LEU A 12 -1.03 7.59 -0.45
N ALA A 13 0.23 8.02 -0.31
CA ALA A 13 0.86 8.91 -1.27
C ALA A 13 1.01 8.22 -2.64
N GLU A 14 1.47 6.97 -2.67
CA GLU A 14 1.56 6.18 -3.90
C GLU A 14 0.20 6.00 -4.59
N LEU A 15 -0.86 5.71 -3.84
CA LEU A 15 -2.23 5.63 -4.36
C LEU A 15 -2.71 6.97 -4.94
N LYS A 16 -2.39 8.08 -4.29
CA LYS A 16 -2.74 9.42 -4.76
C LYS A 16 -2.00 9.79 -6.05
N GLU A 17 -0.71 9.52 -6.14
CA GLU A 17 0.09 9.79 -7.35
C GLU A 17 -0.40 8.93 -8.52
N ALA A 18 -0.77 7.67 -8.28
CA ALA A 18 -1.37 6.80 -9.29
C ALA A 18 -2.71 7.36 -9.80
N ALA A 19 -3.59 7.81 -8.90
CA ALA A 19 -4.85 8.44 -9.29
C ALA A 19 -4.64 9.76 -10.04
N TYR A 20 -3.67 10.57 -9.62
CA TYR A 20 -3.31 11.81 -10.28
C TYR A 20 -2.79 11.58 -11.70
N ALA A 21 -1.96 10.55 -11.91
CA ALA A 21 -1.47 10.17 -13.24
C ALA A 21 -2.59 9.75 -14.21
N LEU A 22 -3.73 9.28 -13.67
CA LEU A 22 -4.95 8.98 -14.45
C LEU A 22 -5.83 10.21 -14.71
N GLY A 23 -5.43 11.41 -14.27
CA GLY A 23 -6.22 12.65 -14.40
C GLY A 23 -7.40 12.74 -13.43
N CYS A 24 -7.45 11.85 -12.43
CA CYS A 24 -8.50 11.85 -11.41
C CYS A 24 -8.21 12.91 -10.34
N ASN A 25 -9.27 13.47 -9.74
CA ASN A 25 -9.17 14.51 -8.71
C ASN A 25 -9.52 14.00 -7.30
N ALA A 26 -9.99 12.76 -7.18
CA ALA A 26 -10.29 12.12 -5.91
C ALA A 26 -10.05 10.60 -5.98
N VAL A 27 -9.88 9.99 -4.80
CA VAL A 27 -9.92 8.53 -4.61
C VAL A 27 -10.97 8.24 -3.54
N ILE A 28 -11.93 7.37 -3.86
CA ILE A 28 -13.04 7.02 -2.97
C ILE A 28 -13.02 5.53 -2.63
N GLY A 29 -13.63 5.17 -1.50
CA GLY A 29 -13.63 3.79 -1.02
C GLY A 29 -12.22 3.31 -0.70
N VAL A 30 -11.41 4.16 -0.06
CA VAL A 30 -10.03 3.81 0.29
C VAL A 30 -10.02 2.79 1.41
N ASP A 31 -9.34 1.66 1.20
CA ASP A 31 -9.12 0.61 2.19
C ASP A 31 -7.62 0.34 2.38
N PHE A 32 -7.24 -0.10 3.57
CA PHE A 32 -5.86 -0.41 3.95
C PHE A 32 -5.75 -1.85 4.43
N ASP A 33 -4.96 -2.67 3.74
CA ASP A 33 -4.57 -3.97 4.25
C ASP A 33 -3.23 -3.89 4.98
N TYR A 34 -3.14 -4.60 6.10
CA TYR A 34 -1.91 -4.76 6.86
C TYR A 34 -1.44 -6.20 6.72
N LEU A 35 -0.23 -6.37 6.23
CA LEU A 35 0.34 -7.66 5.90
C LEU A 35 1.51 -7.94 6.82
N THR A 36 1.55 -9.15 7.34
CA THR A 36 2.65 -9.70 8.11
C THR A 36 3.23 -10.87 7.36
N LEU A 37 4.50 -10.79 6.98
CA LEU A 37 5.18 -11.82 6.23
C LEU A 37 6.33 -12.35 7.08
N ASP A 38 6.43 -13.67 7.15
CA ASP A 38 7.56 -14.38 7.74
C ASP A 38 8.30 -15.11 6.61
N PRO A 39 9.16 -14.39 5.86
CA PRO A 39 9.76 -14.94 4.66
C PRO A 39 10.81 -16.00 5.01
N GLU A 40 10.88 -17.04 4.19
CA GLU A 40 11.83 -18.14 4.33
C GLU A 40 12.51 -18.43 2.99
N THR A 41 13.74 -18.93 3.05
CA THR A 41 14.48 -19.36 1.86
C THR A 41 15.36 -20.57 2.16
N VAL A 42 16.07 -21.10 1.17
CA VAL A 42 16.98 -22.25 1.34
C VAL A 42 18.41 -21.74 1.61
N ASN A 43 19.07 -22.32 2.62
CA ASN A 43 20.47 -22.03 2.93
C ASN A 43 21.45 -22.86 2.06
N ALA A 44 22.75 -22.55 2.15
CA ALA A 44 23.79 -23.22 1.36
C ALA A 44 23.90 -24.74 1.60
N THR A 45 23.34 -25.24 2.71
CA THR A 45 23.32 -26.66 3.08
C THR A 45 21.98 -27.34 2.81
N GLY A 46 21.03 -26.67 2.14
CA GLY A 46 19.71 -27.22 1.80
C GLY A 46 18.66 -27.16 2.92
N GLY A 47 18.95 -26.50 4.04
CA GLY A 47 18.00 -26.28 5.14
C GLY A 47 17.25 -24.96 5.01
N THR A 48 16.22 -24.77 5.84
CA THR A 48 15.44 -23.51 5.90
C THR A 48 16.25 -22.39 6.54
N LEU A 49 16.28 -21.24 5.88
CA LEU A 49 16.75 -19.96 6.39
C LEU A 49 15.55 -19.03 6.58
N TYR A 50 15.27 -18.68 7.82
CA TYR A 50 14.28 -17.67 8.17
C TYR A 50 14.87 -16.28 7.91
N LEU A 51 14.13 -15.45 7.17
CA LEU A 51 14.51 -14.08 6.83
C LEU A 51 13.85 -13.09 7.83
N PRO A 52 14.30 -11.82 7.87
CA PRO A 52 13.70 -10.84 8.77
C PRO A 52 12.20 -10.67 8.51
N TYR A 53 11.44 -10.60 9.59
CA TYR A 53 10.00 -10.37 9.55
C TYR A 53 9.66 -9.06 8.84
N VAL A 54 8.65 -9.09 7.96
CA VAL A 54 8.25 -7.93 7.17
C VAL A 54 6.82 -7.52 7.52
N PHE A 55 6.65 -6.24 7.84
CA PHE A 55 5.35 -5.60 7.95
C PHE A 55 5.09 -4.72 6.72
N GLY A 56 4.04 -5.03 5.98
CA GLY A 56 3.57 -4.27 4.83
C GLY A 56 2.26 -3.55 5.12
N VAL A 57 2.05 -2.43 4.42
CA VAL A 57 0.75 -1.75 4.35
C VAL A 57 0.46 -1.48 2.88
N THR A 58 -0.72 -1.88 2.42
CA THR A 58 -1.23 -1.53 1.09
C THR A 58 -2.38 -0.54 1.23
N ALA A 59 -2.61 0.26 0.20
CA ALA A 59 -3.77 1.14 0.10
C ALA A 59 -4.44 0.89 -1.26
N ASN A 60 -5.75 0.64 -1.26
CA ASN A 60 -6.57 0.45 -2.45
C ASN A 60 -7.71 1.46 -2.44
N GLY A 61 -8.22 1.84 -3.61
CA GLY A 61 -9.42 2.65 -3.75
C GLY A 61 -9.77 2.89 -5.22
N ASN A 62 -10.91 3.55 -5.45
CA ASN A 62 -11.37 3.90 -6.79
C ASN A 62 -10.97 5.33 -7.14
N ALA A 63 -10.13 5.50 -8.16
CA ALA A 63 -9.80 6.81 -8.70
C ALA A 63 -10.98 7.36 -9.52
N VAL A 64 -11.39 8.59 -9.23
CA VAL A 64 -12.57 9.22 -9.86
C VAL A 64 -12.34 10.69 -10.15
N ILE A 65 -13.10 11.22 -11.11
CA ILE A 65 -13.28 12.66 -11.31
C ILE A 65 -14.62 13.04 -10.69
N ILE A 66 -14.57 13.89 -9.68
CA ILE A 66 -15.76 14.50 -9.08
C ILE A 66 -15.96 15.86 -9.74
N GLU A 67 -17.06 16.01 -10.45
CA GLU A 67 -17.52 17.29 -10.99
C GLU A 67 -18.29 18.05 -9.90
N LYS A 68 -18.09 19.37 -9.83
CA LYS A 68 -18.90 20.21 -8.96
C LYS A 68 -20.31 20.27 -9.56
N ASN A 69 -21.32 19.78 -8.83
CA ASN A 69 -22.74 19.71 -9.22
C ASN A 69 -23.07 20.48 -10.51
N GLY A 70 -23.29 19.75 -11.60
CA GLY A 70 -23.84 20.32 -12.82
C GLY A 70 -25.20 20.95 -12.50
N ILE A 71 -25.29 22.27 -12.69
CA ILE A 71 -26.57 22.95 -12.86
C ILE A 71 -27.05 22.66 -14.27
#